data_AF-A0A183HFB6-F1
#
_entry.id   AF-A0A183HFB6-F1
#
_cell.length_a   1.000
_cell.length_b   1.000
_cell.length_c   1.000
_cell.angle_alpha   90.00
_cell.angle_beta   90.00
_cell.angle_gamma   90.00
#
_symmetry.space_group_name_H-M   'P 1'
#
loop_
_entity.id
_entity.type
_entity.pdbx_description
1 polymer ?
#
loop_
_entity_poly.entity_id
_entity_poly.type
_entity_poly.pdbx_seq_one_letter_code
_entity_poly.pdbx_strand_id
1 'polypeptide(L)'
;MELDRTEDNIFWFRFSHHANYRELQQLFWIASESLNHDLISNILTECPYHLDSLLIMAELLRQQENYQLSRDLIERGLFCCESVFAPRFQLSNFDHRIDYSNFENRAFYLLLHRHLRNLVDRHCFKTALHVARLIYRLDPISDPLAIMLTIDTIALKAREYNYLILLYNTLQNSKNLDRLPNFAYSVALARFFLFCESGKAEDKEIADFMIASAIRHFPTVLLKLLDAMNVQPDPAIENNEHINALAHERENEGMKLLTSIYVKLASSIWLEDPSVLSWLEGVTTVTVSSFNNFKDELAEWKKLQVFHNIEDS
;
A
#
# COMPACT_ATOMS: atom_id res chain seq x y z
N MET A 1 -27.68 -2.23 -2.23
CA MET A 1 -26.83 -3.01 -1.30
C MET A 1 -27.71 -3.65 -0.25
N GLU A 2 -27.35 -4.83 0.23
CA GLU A 2 -28.10 -5.60 1.23
C GLU A 2 -27.16 -6.24 2.27
N LEU A 3 -27.72 -6.64 3.40
CA LEU A 3 -27.00 -7.42 4.42
C LEU A 3 -26.90 -8.87 3.92
N ASP A 4 -25.68 -9.37 3.77
CA ASP A 4 -25.38 -10.73 3.30
C ASP A 4 -25.37 -11.73 4.46
N ARG A 5 -24.56 -11.46 5.49
CA ARG A 5 -24.42 -12.32 6.68
C ARG A 5 -23.95 -11.54 7.91
N THR A 6 -24.11 -12.15 9.08
CA THR A 6 -23.62 -11.62 10.37
C THR A 6 -22.79 -12.69 11.08
N GLU A 7 -21.57 -12.34 11.47
CA GLU A 7 -20.60 -13.25 12.12
C GLU A 7 -19.95 -12.51 13.29
N ASP A 8 -20.05 -13.02 14.51
CA ASP A 8 -19.36 -12.44 15.69
C ASP A 8 -19.54 -10.91 15.87
N ASN A 9 -20.77 -10.42 15.69
CA ASN A 9 -21.15 -8.99 15.68
C ASN A 9 -20.63 -8.16 14.48
N ILE A 10 -19.97 -8.79 13.52
CA ILE A 10 -19.57 -8.21 12.24
C ILE A 10 -20.71 -8.40 11.24
N PHE A 11 -21.13 -7.32 10.60
CA PHE A 11 -22.16 -7.29 9.58
C PHE A 11 -21.52 -7.19 8.20
N TRP A 12 -21.71 -8.22 7.39
CA TRP A 12 -21.20 -8.28 6.01
C TRP A 12 -22.28 -7.81 5.04
N PHE A 13 -21.92 -6.85 4.19
CA PHE A 13 -22.80 -6.28 3.19
C PHE A 13 -22.33 -6.65 1.78
N ARG A 14 -23.29 -6.71 0.85
CA ARG A 14 -22.99 -6.91 -0.57
C ARG A 14 -23.81 -6.01 -1.47
N PHE A 15 -23.23 -5.61 -2.59
CA PHE A 15 -23.98 -5.05 -3.70
C PHE A 15 -24.74 -6.16 -4.43
N SER A 16 -25.89 -5.81 -4.98
CA SER A 16 -26.72 -6.73 -5.74
C SER A 16 -27.16 -6.04 -7.02
N HIS A 17 -26.91 -6.69 -8.16
CA HIS A 17 -27.31 -6.18 -9.47
C HIS A 17 -28.76 -6.58 -9.77
N HIS A 18 -29.56 -5.62 -10.24
CA HIS A 18 -30.90 -5.89 -10.76
C HIS A 18 -30.82 -6.50 -12.17
N ALA A 19 -31.94 -7.06 -12.67
CA ALA A 19 -31.97 -7.83 -13.92
C ALA A 19 -31.34 -7.07 -15.11
N ASN A 20 -31.77 -5.82 -15.35
CA ASN A 20 -31.23 -4.99 -16.43
C ASN A 20 -29.71 -4.78 -16.31
N TYR A 21 -29.23 -4.46 -15.09
CA TYR A 21 -27.80 -4.29 -14.87
C TYR A 21 -27.00 -5.57 -15.15
N ARG A 22 -27.55 -6.76 -14.84
CA ARG A 22 -26.88 -8.03 -15.15
C ARG A 22 -26.75 -8.26 -16.66
N GLU A 23 -27.74 -7.87 -17.44
CA GLU A 23 -27.68 -7.96 -18.92
C GLU A 23 -26.58 -7.03 -19.46
N LEU A 24 -26.53 -5.79 -18.97
CA LEU A 24 -25.45 -4.85 -19.33
C LEU A 24 -24.07 -5.33 -18.87
N GLN A 25 -23.99 -5.98 -17.71
CA GLN A 25 -22.75 -6.57 -17.20
C GLN A 25 -22.24 -7.71 -18.11
N GLN A 26 -23.15 -8.54 -18.64
CA GLN A 26 -22.79 -9.58 -19.61
C GLN A 26 -22.29 -8.97 -20.92
N LEU A 27 -22.97 -7.93 -21.41
CA LEU A 27 -22.53 -7.19 -22.59
C LEU A 27 -21.15 -6.54 -22.37
N PHE A 28 -20.91 -6.00 -21.18
CA PHE A 28 -19.61 -5.45 -20.79
C PHE A 28 -18.51 -6.52 -20.83
N TRP A 29 -18.75 -7.74 -20.35
CA TRP A 29 -17.76 -8.81 -20.42
C TRP A 29 -17.37 -9.13 -21.87
N ILE A 30 -18.35 -9.27 -22.76
CA ILE A 30 -18.10 -9.48 -24.20
C ILE A 30 -17.29 -8.32 -24.79
N ALA A 31 -17.63 -7.08 -24.43
CA ALA A 31 -16.92 -5.89 -24.87
C ALA A 31 -15.48 -5.85 -24.36
N SER A 32 -15.25 -6.23 -23.10
CA SER A 32 -13.94 -6.23 -22.45
C SER A 32 -13.03 -7.31 -23.03
N GLU A 33 -13.54 -8.52 -23.29
CA GLU A 33 -12.77 -9.61 -23.91
C GLU A 33 -12.33 -9.27 -25.34
N SER A 34 -13.18 -8.53 -26.07
CA SER A 34 -12.90 -8.08 -27.44
C SER A 34 -12.18 -6.73 -27.53
N LEU A 35 -11.84 -6.10 -26.39
CA LEU A 35 -11.24 -4.75 -26.31
C LEU A 35 -12.02 -3.68 -27.08
N ASN A 36 -13.34 -3.82 -27.15
CA ASN A 36 -14.21 -2.93 -27.91
C ASN A 36 -14.69 -1.76 -27.03
N HIS A 37 -13.91 -0.67 -27.01
CA HIS A 37 -14.22 0.53 -26.24
C HIS A 37 -15.50 1.25 -26.70
N ASP A 38 -15.87 1.15 -27.99
CA ASP A 38 -17.10 1.76 -28.51
C ASP A 38 -18.34 1.10 -27.90
N LEU A 39 -18.31 -0.24 -27.76
CA LEU A 39 -19.39 -0.97 -27.09
C LEU A 39 -19.48 -0.60 -25.61
N ILE A 40 -18.35 -0.43 -24.91
CA ILE A 40 -18.33 0.04 -23.52
C ILE A 40 -18.90 1.46 -23.41
N SER A 41 -18.61 2.34 -24.37
CA SER A 41 -19.18 3.69 -24.45
C SER A 41 -20.70 3.66 -24.67
N ASN A 42 -21.19 2.75 -25.50
CA ASN A 42 -22.62 2.55 -25.70
C ASN A 42 -23.33 2.09 -24.41
N ILE A 43 -22.72 1.17 -23.64
CA ILE A 43 -23.22 0.77 -22.32
C ILE A 43 -23.34 1.98 -21.39
N LEU A 44 -22.36 2.88 -21.37
CA LEU A 44 -22.43 4.10 -20.55
C LEU A 44 -23.48 5.10 -21.04
N THR A 45 -23.82 5.08 -22.32
CA THR A 45 -24.89 5.92 -22.87
C THR A 45 -26.25 5.43 -22.39
N GLU A 46 -26.45 4.11 -22.31
CA GLU A 46 -27.67 3.50 -21.79
C GLU A 46 -27.74 3.53 -20.25
N CYS A 47 -26.64 3.22 -19.58
CA CYS A 47 -26.51 3.21 -18.12
C CYS A 47 -25.26 4.00 -17.68
N PRO A 48 -25.40 5.32 -17.42
CA PRO A 48 -24.28 6.19 -17.04
C PRO A 48 -23.55 5.82 -15.75
N TYR A 49 -24.12 4.91 -14.96
CA TYR A 49 -23.61 4.46 -13.67
C TYR A 49 -23.16 2.98 -13.68
N HIS A 50 -22.97 2.37 -14.86
CA HIS A 50 -22.41 1.03 -14.96
C HIS A 50 -20.93 1.04 -14.50
N LEU A 51 -20.66 0.48 -13.32
CA LEU A 51 -19.41 0.67 -12.57
C LEU A 51 -18.17 0.18 -13.31
N ASP A 52 -18.22 -1.02 -13.90
CA ASP A 52 -17.07 -1.59 -14.59
C ASP A 52 -16.75 -0.84 -15.90
N SER A 53 -17.78 -0.37 -16.60
CA SER A 53 -17.60 0.49 -17.78
C SER A 53 -16.99 1.83 -17.41
N LEU A 54 -17.41 2.42 -16.28
CA LEU A 54 -16.79 3.64 -15.74
C LEU A 54 -15.32 3.42 -15.41
N LEU A 55 -14.97 2.29 -14.78
CA LEU A 55 -13.58 1.95 -14.46
C LEU A 55 -12.70 1.83 -15.71
N ILE A 56 -13.16 1.11 -16.75
CA ILE A 56 -12.39 0.95 -17.99
C ILE A 56 -12.26 2.27 -18.75
N MET A 57 -13.35 3.03 -18.89
CA MET A 57 -13.31 4.31 -19.61
C MET A 57 -12.49 5.35 -18.85
N ALA A 58 -12.52 5.34 -17.51
CA ALA A 58 -11.65 6.19 -16.71
C ALA A 58 -10.16 5.88 -16.95
N GLU A 59 -9.80 4.61 -17.06
CA GLU A 59 -8.42 4.21 -17.37
C GLU A 59 -8.02 4.62 -18.80
N LEU A 60 -8.89 4.43 -19.78
CA LEU A 60 -8.65 4.88 -21.16
C LEU A 60 -8.41 6.39 -21.24
N LEU A 61 -9.27 7.19 -20.59
CA LEU A 61 -9.12 8.64 -20.54
C LEU A 61 -7.83 9.06 -19.84
N ARG A 62 -7.41 8.31 -18.80
CA ARG A 62 -6.14 8.54 -18.10
C ARG A 62 -4.94 8.28 -19.01
N GLN A 63 -4.99 7.24 -19.84
CA GLN A 63 -3.94 6.93 -20.83
C GLN A 63 -3.87 7.98 -21.94
N GLN A 64 -4.99 8.61 -22.26
CA GLN A 64 -5.09 9.75 -23.18
C GLN A 64 -4.77 11.10 -22.50
N GLU A 65 -4.22 11.09 -21.29
CA GLU A 65 -3.88 12.27 -20.48
C GLU A 65 -5.07 13.19 -20.15
N ASN A 66 -6.30 12.70 -20.33
CA ASN A 66 -7.53 13.39 -19.92
C ASN A 66 -7.86 13.06 -18.45
N TYR A 67 -6.99 13.52 -17.55
CA TYR A 67 -7.09 13.25 -16.12
C TYR A 67 -8.36 13.83 -15.47
N GLN A 68 -8.90 14.94 -15.99
CA GLN A 68 -10.11 15.54 -15.44
C GLN A 68 -11.32 14.61 -15.63
N LEU A 69 -11.63 14.26 -16.88
CA LEU A 69 -12.77 13.39 -17.16
C LEU A 69 -12.59 12.00 -16.56
N SER A 70 -11.36 11.47 -16.54
CA SER A 70 -11.05 10.21 -15.86
C SER A 70 -11.48 10.23 -14.40
N ARG A 71 -11.16 11.30 -13.66
CA ARG A 71 -11.57 11.48 -12.26
C ARG A 71 -13.08 11.59 -12.11
N ASP A 72 -13.73 12.37 -12.98
CA ASP A 72 -15.18 12.56 -12.95
C ASP A 72 -15.93 11.22 -13.11
N LEU A 73 -15.41 10.29 -13.92
CA LEU A 73 -16.00 8.94 -14.05
C LEU A 73 -15.82 8.08 -12.78
N ILE A 74 -14.66 8.15 -12.12
CA ILE A 74 -14.44 7.44 -10.85
C ILE A 74 -15.35 7.99 -9.76
N GLU A 75 -15.45 9.32 -9.64
CA GLU A 75 -16.33 9.98 -8.67
C GLU A 75 -17.81 9.67 -8.94
N ARG A 76 -18.22 9.58 -10.21
CA ARG A 76 -19.56 9.12 -10.61
C ARG A 76 -19.85 7.70 -10.14
N GLY A 77 -18.88 6.79 -10.28
CA GLY A 77 -19.01 5.41 -9.81
C GLY A 77 -19.17 5.34 -8.30
N LEU A 78 -18.35 6.09 -7.56
CA LEU A 78 -18.46 6.18 -6.10
C LEU A 78 -19.82 6.75 -5.66
N PHE A 79 -20.28 7.83 -6.30
CA PHE A 79 -21.60 8.40 -6.05
C PHE A 79 -22.72 7.38 -6.24
N CYS A 80 -22.64 6.55 -7.31
CA CYS A 80 -23.61 5.48 -7.51
C CYS A 80 -23.60 4.49 -6.34
N CYS A 81 -22.43 4.00 -5.93
CA CYS A 81 -22.31 3.09 -4.79
C CYS A 81 -22.89 3.71 -3.50
N GLU A 82 -22.58 4.97 -3.21
CA GLU A 82 -23.08 5.68 -2.04
C GLU A 82 -24.61 5.81 -2.06
N SER A 83 -25.20 6.08 -3.23
CA SER A 83 -26.64 6.24 -3.38
C SER A 83 -27.45 4.96 -3.11
N VAL A 84 -26.81 3.79 -3.15
CA VAL A 84 -27.47 2.48 -3.00
C VAL A 84 -27.04 1.73 -1.73
N PHE A 85 -26.33 2.40 -0.81
CA PHE A 85 -26.02 1.83 0.49
C PHE A 85 -27.30 1.46 1.25
N ALA A 86 -27.25 0.32 1.94
CA ALA A 86 -28.32 -0.10 2.81
C ALA A 86 -28.47 0.92 3.97
N PRO A 87 -29.69 1.26 4.41
CA PRO A 87 -29.90 2.26 5.47
C PRO A 87 -29.16 1.97 6.78
N ARG A 88 -28.88 0.69 7.07
CA ARG A 88 -28.13 0.27 8.27
C ARG A 88 -26.62 0.30 8.09
N PHE A 89 -26.13 0.39 6.86
CA PHE A 89 -24.70 0.40 6.60
C PHE A 89 -24.10 1.77 6.92
N GLN A 90 -22.89 1.73 7.44
CA GLN A 90 -22.14 2.90 7.88
C GLN A 90 -20.69 2.67 7.52
N LEU A 91 -20.15 3.49 6.62
CA LEU A 91 -18.74 3.44 6.22
C LEU A 91 -17.79 3.67 7.42
N SER A 92 -18.24 4.44 8.41
CA SER A 92 -17.47 4.77 9.60
C SER A 92 -17.44 3.66 10.65
N ASN A 93 -18.33 2.66 10.57
CA ASN A 93 -18.38 1.55 11.51
C ASN A 93 -17.34 0.47 11.15
N PHE A 94 -16.53 0.05 12.12
CA PHE A 94 -15.51 -0.98 11.92
C PHE A 94 -16.10 -2.39 11.80
N ASP A 95 -17.29 -2.61 12.36
CA ASP A 95 -17.96 -3.92 12.34
C ASP A 95 -18.79 -4.11 11.05
N HIS A 96 -18.81 -3.13 10.16
CA HIS A 96 -19.45 -3.25 8.85
C HIS A 96 -18.39 -3.58 7.80
N ARG A 97 -18.56 -4.70 7.10
CA ARG A 97 -17.60 -5.24 6.15
C ARG A 97 -18.22 -5.44 4.77
N ILE A 98 -17.36 -5.52 3.77
CA ILE A 98 -17.74 -5.85 2.39
C ILE A 98 -16.73 -6.89 1.89
N ASP A 99 -17.20 -8.10 1.62
CA ASP A 99 -16.34 -9.20 1.15
C ASP A 99 -15.91 -8.96 -0.31
N TYR A 100 -14.61 -8.90 -0.58
CA TYR A 100 -14.08 -8.70 -1.93
C TYR A 100 -14.26 -9.93 -2.84
N SER A 101 -14.44 -11.10 -2.25
CA SER A 101 -14.65 -12.35 -2.99
C SER A 101 -15.92 -12.28 -3.84
N ASN A 102 -16.94 -11.59 -3.34
CA ASN A 102 -18.19 -11.32 -4.06
C ASN A 102 -17.94 -10.42 -5.27
N PHE A 103 -18.37 -10.88 -6.44
CA PHE A 103 -18.11 -10.22 -7.71
C PHE A 103 -18.63 -8.76 -7.73
N GLU A 104 -19.86 -8.54 -7.28
CA GLU A 104 -20.51 -7.22 -7.28
C GLU A 104 -19.80 -6.20 -6.37
N ASN A 105 -19.08 -6.68 -5.35
CA ASN A 105 -18.36 -5.82 -4.42
C ASN A 105 -17.04 -5.31 -4.99
N ARG A 106 -16.43 -6.04 -5.94
CA ARG A 106 -15.09 -5.72 -6.47
C ARG A 106 -15.05 -4.34 -7.11
N ALA A 107 -16.09 -3.97 -7.84
CA ALA A 107 -16.18 -2.67 -8.49
C ALA A 107 -16.04 -1.51 -7.48
N PHE A 108 -16.67 -1.62 -6.30
CA PHE A 108 -16.57 -0.60 -5.25
C PHE A 108 -15.14 -0.47 -4.69
N TYR A 109 -14.47 -1.59 -4.43
CA TYR A 109 -13.07 -1.60 -4.00
C TYR A 109 -12.15 -0.96 -5.05
N LEU A 110 -12.33 -1.31 -6.32
CA LEU A 110 -11.54 -0.76 -7.41
C LEU A 110 -11.78 0.74 -7.59
N LEU A 111 -13.03 1.20 -7.48
CA LEU A 111 -13.37 2.64 -7.52
C LEU A 111 -12.68 3.40 -6.39
N LEU A 112 -12.76 2.90 -5.15
CA LEU A 112 -12.06 3.51 -4.01
C LEU A 112 -10.55 3.55 -4.22
N HIS A 113 -9.97 2.49 -4.75
CA HIS A 113 -8.53 2.42 -5.01
C HIS A 113 -8.08 3.35 -6.15
N ARG A 114 -8.88 3.49 -7.21
CA ARG A 114 -8.63 4.50 -8.26
C ARG A 114 -8.76 5.91 -7.72
N HIS A 115 -9.73 6.15 -6.85
CA HIS A 115 -9.87 7.44 -6.17
C HIS A 115 -8.69 7.73 -5.23
N LEU A 116 -8.22 6.74 -4.47
CA LEU A 116 -7.01 6.81 -3.66
C LEU A 116 -5.81 7.25 -4.51
N ARG A 117 -5.59 6.59 -5.65
CA ARG A 117 -4.52 6.95 -6.59
C ARG A 117 -4.66 8.40 -7.08
N ASN A 118 -5.86 8.81 -7.49
CA ASN A 118 -6.11 10.17 -7.95
C ASN A 118 -5.78 11.22 -6.86
N LEU A 119 -6.04 10.91 -5.58
CA LEU A 119 -5.67 11.78 -4.47
C LEU A 119 -4.17 11.84 -4.25
N VAL A 120 -3.47 10.71 -4.37
CA VAL A 120 -2.00 10.63 -4.28
C VAL A 120 -1.35 11.45 -5.41
N ASP A 121 -1.82 11.30 -6.65
CA ASP A 121 -1.30 12.04 -7.81
C ASP A 121 -1.49 13.57 -7.65
N ARG A 122 -2.57 13.98 -6.96
CA ARG A 122 -2.85 15.38 -6.61
C ARG A 122 -2.17 15.86 -5.32
N HIS A 123 -1.37 15.02 -4.67
CA HIS A 123 -0.69 15.32 -3.41
C HIS A 123 -1.66 15.62 -2.24
N CYS A 124 -2.89 15.11 -2.31
CA CYS A 124 -3.88 15.21 -1.24
C CYS A 124 -3.71 14.08 -0.21
N PHE A 125 -2.52 13.98 0.40
CA PHE A 125 -2.12 12.80 1.17
C PHE A 125 -2.96 12.53 2.42
N LYS A 126 -3.47 13.56 3.10
CA LYS A 126 -4.36 13.37 4.26
C LYS A 126 -5.66 12.68 3.87
N THR A 127 -6.31 13.15 2.81
CA THR A 127 -7.53 12.52 2.29
C THR A 127 -7.23 11.13 1.73
N ALA A 128 -6.10 10.96 1.03
CA ALA A 128 -5.64 9.66 0.56
C ALA A 128 -5.49 8.67 1.72
N LEU A 129 -4.91 9.08 2.84
CA LEU A 129 -4.77 8.24 4.03
C LEU A 129 -6.14 7.81 4.58
N HIS A 130 -7.14 8.71 4.62
CA HIS A 130 -8.49 8.35 5.03
C HIS A 130 -9.14 7.33 4.09
N VAL A 131 -8.94 7.46 2.78
CA VAL A 131 -9.45 6.50 1.79
C VAL A 131 -8.74 5.15 1.91
N ALA A 132 -7.41 5.13 2.09
CA ALA A 132 -6.66 3.89 2.34
C ALA A 132 -7.16 3.17 3.60
N ARG A 133 -7.38 3.91 4.70
CA ARG A 133 -7.97 3.38 5.93
C ARG A 133 -9.37 2.82 5.73
N LEU A 134 -10.17 3.48 4.89
CA LEU A 134 -11.50 3.00 4.54
C LEU A 134 -11.41 1.67 3.78
N ILE A 135 -10.59 1.59 2.72
CA ILE A 135 -10.43 0.35 1.93
C ILE A 135 -9.98 -0.81 2.84
N TYR A 136 -8.94 -0.60 3.66
CA TYR A 136 -8.45 -1.63 4.57
C TYR A 136 -9.52 -2.07 5.58
N ARG A 137 -10.37 -1.15 6.06
CA ARG A 137 -11.45 -1.49 6.98
C ARG A 137 -12.51 -2.37 6.35
N LEU A 138 -12.79 -2.27 5.06
CA LEU A 138 -13.86 -3.06 4.45
C LEU A 138 -13.60 -4.57 4.54
N ASP A 139 -12.33 -4.98 4.47
CA ASP A 139 -11.87 -6.35 4.73
C ASP A 139 -10.41 -6.34 5.24
N PRO A 140 -10.19 -6.19 6.56
CA PRO A 140 -8.84 -6.10 7.12
C PRO A 140 -8.16 -7.47 7.22
N ILE A 141 -8.91 -8.57 7.11
CA ILE A 141 -8.35 -9.92 7.22
C ILE A 141 -7.64 -10.25 5.92
N SER A 142 -8.36 -10.14 4.79
CA SER A 142 -7.82 -10.48 3.48
C SER A 142 -6.93 -9.38 2.91
N ASP A 143 -7.18 -8.10 3.24
CA ASP A 143 -6.54 -6.92 2.62
C ASP A 143 -6.39 -7.09 1.08
N PRO A 144 -7.50 -7.21 0.34
CA PRO A 144 -7.51 -7.71 -1.04
C PRO A 144 -6.75 -6.82 -2.03
N LEU A 145 -6.54 -5.54 -1.67
CA LEU A 145 -5.80 -4.57 -2.48
C LEU A 145 -4.42 -4.26 -1.89
N ALA A 146 -3.95 -5.05 -0.93
CA ALA A 146 -2.66 -4.93 -0.26
C ALA A 146 -2.36 -3.50 0.22
N ILE A 147 -3.35 -2.86 0.85
CA ILE A 147 -3.22 -1.48 1.35
C ILE A 147 -2.08 -1.38 2.37
N MET A 148 -1.80 -2.45 3.13
CA MET A 148 -0.66 -2.50 4.05
C MET A 148 0.70 -2.27 3.40
N LEU A 149 0.85 -2.53 2.10
CA LEU A 149 2.11 -2.27 1.38
C LEU A 149 2.30 -0.82 0.96
N THR A 150 1.29 0.05 1.15
CA THR A 150 1.30 1.44 0.65
C THR A 150 0.95 2.46 1.72
N ILE A 151 0.16 2.08 2.73
CA ILE A 151 -0.38 2.99 3.74
C ILE A 151 0.70 3.72 4.55
N ASP A 152 1.85 3.09 4.76
CA ASP A 152 2.99 3.66 5.48
C ASP A 152 3.55 4.88 4.73
N THR A 153 3.79 4.74 3.43
CA THR A 153 4.29 5.83 2.59
C THR A 153 3.27 6.97 2.47
N ILE A 154 1.98 6.64 2.39
CA ILE A 154 0.90 7.63 2.36
C ILE A 154 0.83 8.38 3.70
N ALA A 155 0.97 7.67 4.83
CA ALA A 155 0.96 8.28 6.16
C ALA A 155 2.16 9.21 6.39
N LEU A 156 3.36 8.82 5.95
CA LEU A 156 4.55 9.67 5.96
C LEU A 156 4.34 10.94 5.14
N LYS A 157 3.88 10.83 3.89
CA LYS A 157 3.59 12.00 3.02
C LYS A 157 2.46 12.88 3.58
N ALA A 158 1.52 12.30 4.33
CA ALA A 158 0.47 13.02 5.04
C ALA A 158 0.95 13.73 6.32
N ARG A 159 2.19 13.47 6.75
CA ARG A 159 2.78 13.89 8.04
C ARG A 159 2.01 13.38 9.27
N GLU A 160 1.41 12.20 9.14
CA GLU A 160 0.64 11.55 10.20
C GLU A 160 1.51 10.48 10.90
N TYR A 161 2.66 10.90 11.43
CA TYR A 161 3.69 10.00 11.99
C TYR A 161 3.20 9.20 13.20
N ASN A 162 2.48 9.87 14.11
CA ASN A 162 1.91 9.23 15.30
C ASN A 162 0.90 8.13 14.92
N TYR A 163 0.12 8.35 13.85
CA TYR A 163 -0.79 7.34 13.34
C TYR A 163 -0.04 6.11 12.82
N LEU A 164 1.03 6.30 12.04
CA LEU A 164 1.83 5.20 11.52
C LEU A 164 2.46 4.36 12.64
N ILE A 165 3.00 5.02 13.67
CA ILE A 165 3.57 4.34 14.85
C ILE A 165 2.49 3.56 15.59
N LEU A 166 1.31 4.15 15.81
CA LEU A 166 0.18 3.47 16.44
C LEU A 166 -0.26 2.26 15.62
N LEU A 167 -0.38 2.40 14.30
CA LEU A 167 -0.74 1.33 13.37
C LEU A 167 0.24 0.17 13.49
N TYR A 168 1.55 0.46 13.42
CA TYR A 168 2.61 -0.53 13.54
C TYR A 168 2.49 -1.29 14.87
N ASN A 169 2.47 -0.58 16.01
CA ASN A 169 2.39 -1.21 17.33
C ASN A 169 1.13 -2.05 17.53
N THR A 170 0.01 -1.66 16.91
CA THR A 170 -1.27 -2.37 17.05
C THR A 170 -1.31 -3.65 16.20
N LEU A 171 -0.73 -3.63 15.01
CA LEU A 171 -0.86 -4.70 14.02
C LEU A 171 0.41 -5.54 13.83
N GLN A 172 1.53 -5.19 14.48
CA GLN A 172 2.82 -5.86 14.33
C GLN A 172 2.67 -7.38 14.44
N ASN A 173 2.10 -7.89 15.54
CA ASN A 173 2.01 -9.32 15.81
C ASN A 173 0.96 -10.03 14.94
N SER A 174 -0.14 -9.37 14.61
CA SER A 174 -1.26 -9.99 13.87
C SER A 174 -0.99 -10.07 12.37
N LYS A 175 -0.23 -9.12 11.82
CA LYS A 175 0.09 -9.03 10.40
C LYS A 175 1.57 -9.24 10.06
N ASN A 176 2.40 -9.55 11.07
CA ASN A 176 3.86 -9.69 10.93
C ASN A 176 4.48 -8.47 10.21
N LEU A 177 4.09 -7.25 10.62
CA LEU A 177 4.55 -6.02 9.97
C LEU A 177 6.06 -5.81 10.06
N ASP A 178 6.69 -6.40 11.07
CA ASP A 178 8.15 -6.48 11.26
C ASP A 178 8.86 -7.19 10.10
N ARG A 179 8.17 -8.09 9.39
CA ARG A 179 8.71 -8.80 8.23
C ARG A 179 8.60 -8.03 6.93
N LEU A 180 7.93 -6.89 6.93
CA LEU A 180 7.75 -6.08 5.74
C LEU A 180 8.78 -4.94 5.71
N PRO A 181 9.56 -4.82 4.61
CA PRO A 181 10.61 -3.81 4.53
C PRO A 181 10.04 -2.38 4.58
N ASN A 182 8.83 -2.17 4.05
CA ASN A 182 8.21 -0.85 4.05
C ASN A 182 7.96 -0.34 5.48
N PHE A 183 7.37 -1.14 6.37
CA PHE A 183 7.15 -0.74 7.76
C PHE A 183 8.45 -0.56 8.55
N ALA A 184 9.42 -1.47 8.39
CA ALA A 184 10.70 -1.39 9.10
C ALA A 184 11.41 -0.05 8.85
N TYR A 185 11.46 0.39 7.59
CA TYR A 185 12.07 1.66 7.20
C TYR A 185 11.16 2.86 7.48
N SER A 186 9.87 2.79 7.15
CA SER A 186 8.95 3.92 7.28
C SER A 186 8.66 4.31 8.73
N VAL A 187 8.60 3.35 9.67
CA VAL A 187 8.38 3.66 11.09
C VAL A 187 9.62 4.31 11.70
N ALA A 188 10.82 3.86 11.33
CA ALA A 188 12.07 4.50 11.74
C ALA A 188 12.13 5.95 11.24
N LEU A 189 11.75 6.19 9.98
CA LEU A 189 11.68 7.51 9.39
C LEU A 189 10.62 8.41 10.07
N ALA A 190 9.44 7.86 10.41
CA ALA A 190 8.42 8.59 11.18
C ALA A 190 8.92 9.05 12.55
N ARG A 191 9.71 8.23 13.25
CA ARG A 191 10.35 8.60 14.53
C ARG A 191 11.37 9.70 14.35
N PHE A 192 12.19 9.62 13.30
CA PHE A 192 13.14 10.67 12.97
C PHE A 192 12.45 12.01 12.68
N PHE A 193 11.36 12.01 11.91
CA PHE A 193 10.60 13.24 11.67
C PHE A 193 9.95 13.81 12.94
N LEU A 194 9.45 12.96 13.85
CA LEU A 194 8.98 13.43 15.16
C LEU A 194 10.10 14.04 16.01
N PHE A 195 11.32 13.51 15.93
CA PHE A 195 12.48 14.13 16.54
C PHE A 195 12.77 15.50 15.92
N CYS A 196 12.74 15.64 14.59
CA CYS A 196 12.91 16.93 13.92
C CYS A 196 11.85 17.97 14.34
N GLU A 197 10.61 17.56 14.58
CA GLU A 197 9.54 18.44 15.03
C GLU A 197 9.60 18.79 16.52
N SER A 198 9.97 17.84 17.38
CA SER A 198 9.89 17.99 18.84
C SER A 198 11.21 18.27 19.55
N GLY A 199 12.34 17.95 18.91
CA GLY A 199 13.69 18.06 19.47
C GLY A 199 14.02 17.06 20.59
N LYS A 200 13.18 16.05 20.83
CA LYS A 200 13.38 15.09 21.92
C LYS A 200 14.42 14.03 21.57
N ALA A 201 15.47 13.93 22.39
CA ALA A 201 16.53 12.92 22.20
C ALA A 201 16.01 11.48 22.20
N GLU A 202 14.97 11.18 22.98
CA GLU A 202 14.34 9.86 23.05
C GLU A 202 13.84 9.37 21.67
N ASP A 203 13.17 10.23 20.91
CA ASP A 203 12.67 9.86 19.58
C ASP A 203 13.81 9.60 18.59
N LYS A 204 14.94 10.31 18.74
CA LYS A 204 16.15 10.07 17.94
C LYS A 204 16.80 8.73 18.27
N GLU A 205 16.98 8.41 19.55
CA GLU A 205 17.56 7.13 19.97
C GLU A 205 16.73 5.95 19.46
N ILE A 206 15.39 6.07 19.52
CA ILE A 206 14.47 5.07 18.97
C ILE A 206 14.62 5.00 17.44
N ALA A 207 14.68 6.13 16.74
CA ALA A 207 14.85 6.16 15.29
C ALA A 207 16.16 5.49 14.86
N ASP A 208 17.29 5.83 15.51
CA ASP A 208 18.62 5.27 15.27
C ASP A 208 18.61 3.75 15.44
N PHE A 209 18.00 3.26 16.53
CA PHE A 209 17.85 1.83 16.78
C PHE A 209 17.00 1.14 15.70
N MET A 210 15.85 1.73 15.34
CA MET A 210 14.92 1.13 14.38
C MET A 210 15.51 1.08 12.96
N ILE A 211 16.19 2.13 12.50
CA ILE A 211 16.81 2.11 11.17
C ILE A 211 18.01 1.16 11.12
N ALA A 212 18.82 1.09 12.18
CA ALA A 212 19.90 0.11 12.28
C ALA A 212 19.35 -1.33 12.28
N SER A 213 18.21 -1.57 12.92
CA SER A 213 17.49 -2.84 12.84
C SER A 213 17.01 -3.13 11.41
N ALA A 214 16.38 -2.15 10.75
CA ALA A 214 15.86 -2.31 9.40
C ALA A 214 16.96 -2.60 8.37
N ILE A 215 18.13 -1.94 8.48
CA ILE A 215 19.30 -2.20 7.63
C ILE A 215 19.85 -3.61 7.86
N ARG A 216 19.84 -4.12 9.10
CA ARG A 216 20.27 -5.48 9.41
C ARG A 216 19.30 -6.53 8.85
N HIS A 217 17.99 -6.30 8.97
CA HIS A 217 16.97 -7.26 8.55
C HIS A 217 16.71 -7.24 7.04
N PHE A 218 16.82 -6.07 6.40
CA PHE A 218 16.61 -5.88 4.96
C PHE A 218 17.75 -5.02 4.36
N PRO A 219 18.97 -5.57 4.26
CA PRO A 219 20.15 -4.82 3.82
C PRO A 219 20.08 -4.36 2.35
N THR A 220 19.46 -5.17 1.48
CA THR A 220 19.35 -4.91 0.04
C THR A 220 18.41 -3.74 -0.29
N VAL A 221 17.45 -3.46 0.59
CA VAL A 221 16.53 -2.32 0.47
C VAL A 221 17.32 -1.01 0.49
N LEU A 222 18.32 -0.89 1.34
CA LEU A 222 19.18 0.29 1.43
C LEU A 222 19.87 0.55 0.09
N LEU A 223 20.47 -0.48 -0.53
CA LEU A 223 21.13 -0.33 -1.82
C LEU A 223 20.14 0.15 -2.90
N LYS A 224 18.98 -0.51 -3.00
CA LYS A 224 17.95 -0.14 -3.99
C LYS A 224 17.36 1.25 -3.75
N LEU A 225 17.29 1.67 -2.49
CA LEU A 225 16.86 3.00 -2.12
C LEU A 225 17.89 4.04 -2.58
N LEU A 226 19.18 3.83 -2.30
CA LEU A 226 20.26 4.70 -2.76
C LEU A 226 20.33 4.80 -4.29
N ASP A 227 20.18 3.66 -4.99
CA ASP A 227 20.09 3.60 -6.46
C ASP A 227 18.94 4.48 -6.97
N ALA A 228 17.74 4.34 -6.41
CA ALA A 228 16.57 5.11 -6.81
C ALA A 228 16.70 6.62 -6.50
N MET A 229 17.52 6.97 -5.51
CA MET A 229 17.83 8.34 -5.14
C MET A 229 19.00 8.94 -5.94
N ASN A 230 19.67 8.14 -6.78
CA ASN A 230 20.93 8.49 -7.47
C ASN A 230 22.05 8.93 -6.51
N VAL A 231 22.07 8.38 -5.30
CA VAL A 231 23.13 8.64 -4.30
C VAL A 231 24.18 7.55 -4.41
N GLN A 232 25.44 7.93 -4.58
CA GLN A 232 26.54 6.96 -4.67
C GLN A 232 26.79 6.32 -3.29
N PRO A 233 26.70 4.98 -3.17
CA PRO A 233 27.02 4.30 -1.92
C PRO A 233 28.54 4.38 -1.63
N ASP A 234 28.90 4.40 -0.35
CA ASP A 234 30.29 4.25 0.07
C ASP A 234 30.83 2.87 -0.38
N PRO A 235 32.07 2.77 -0.88
CA PRO A 235 32.72 1.49 -1.17
C PRO A 235 32.64 0.45 -0.04
N ALA A 236 32.58 0.87 1.22
CA ALA A 236 32.40 -0.03 2.36
C ALA A 236 31.02 -0.72 2.36
N ILE A 237 30.00 -0.07 1.80
CA ILE A 237 28.64 -0.61 1.63
C ILE A 237 28.60 -1.54 0.42
N GLU A 238 29.18 -1.13 -0.71
CA GLU A 238 29.21 -1.94 -1.94
C GLU A 238 29.99 -3.25 -1.77
N ASN A 239 31.08 -3.22 -1.00
CA ASN A 239 31.91 -4.40 -0.75
C ASN A 239 31.36 -5.30 0.37
N ASN A 240 30.26 -4.92 1.04
CA ASN A 240 29.66 -5.74 2.08
C ASN A 240 28.93 -6.95 1.48
N GLU A 241 29.20 -8.17 1.99
CA GLU A 241 28.62 -9.42 1.50
C GLU A 241 27.09 -9.47 1.54
N HIS A 242 26.45 -8.67 2.40
CA HIS A 242 25.00 -8.69 2.63
C HIS A 242 24.23 -7.57 1.95
N ILE A 243 24.88 -6.45 1.60
CA ILE A 243 24.21 -5.25 1.05
C ILE A 243 24.41 -5.15 -0.47
N ASN A 244 25.37 -5.88 -1.04
CA ASN A 244 25.75 -5.76 -2.44
C ASN A 244 24.67 -6.24 -3.45
N ALA A 245 24.87 -5.89 -4.72
CA ALA A 245 23.96 -6.25 -5.80
C ALA A 245 23.79 -7.78 -5.97
N LEU A 246 24.84 -8.56 -5.71
CA LEU A 246 24.77 -10.03 -5.74
C LEU A 246 23.88 -10.60 -4.62
N ALA A 247 23.84 -9.96 -3.45
CA ALA A 247 22.97 -10.34 -2.36
C ALA A 247 21.51 -10.15 -2.75
N HIS A 248 21.18 -9.03 -3.39
CA HIS A 248 19.84 -8.78 -3.90
C HIS A 248 19.41 -9.82 -4.95
N GLU A 249 20.30 -10.21 -5.88
CA GLU A 249 19.96 -11.25 -6.86
C GLU A 249 19.67 -12.62 -6.23
N ARG A 250 20.28 -12.91 -5.08
CA ARG A 250 20.07 -14.15 -4.31
C ARG A 250 18.78 -14.15 -3.49
N GLU A 251 18.10 -13.01 -3.35
CA GLU A 251 16.84 -12.93 -2.62
C GLU A 251 15.69 -13.61 -3.36
N ASN A 252 14.66 -13.99 -2.61
CA ASN A 252 13.42 -14.50 -3.20
C ASN A 252 12.71 -13.38 -3.99
N GLU A 253 12.04 -13.74 -5.09
CA GLU A 253 11.29 -12.81 -5.95
C GLU A 253 10.23 -12.01 -5.19
N GLY A 254 9.61 -12.60 -4.16
CA GLY A 254 8.68 -11.87 -3.27
C GLY A 254 9.35 -10.71 -2.54
N MET A 255 10.57 -10.89 -2.02
CA MET A 255 11.32 -9.83 -1.33
C MET A 255 11.82 -8.77 -2.30
N LYS A 256 12.25 -9.17 -3.51
CA LYS A 256 12.59 -8.24 -4.59
C LYS A 256 11.39 -7.36 -4.96
N LEU A 257 10.20 -7.98 -5.08
CA LEU A 257 8.96 -7.26 -5.37
C LEU A 257 8.61 -6.26 -4.25
N LEU A 258 8.60 -6.69 -2.98
CA LEU A 258 8.33 -5.83 -1.83
C LEU A 258 9.30 -4.64 -1.77
N THR A 259 10.59 -4.90 -2.00
CA THR A 259 11.62 -3.87 -2.07
C THR A 259 11.34 -2.88 -3.19
N SER A 260 11.02 -3.36 -4.39
CA SER A 260 10.74 -2.50 -5.55
C SER A 260 9.49 -1.62 -5.32
N ILE A 261 8.44 -2.18 -4.70
CA ILE A 261 7.22 -1.43 -4.35
C ILE A 261 7.57 -0.32 -3.37
N TYR A 262 8.25 -0.67 -2.28
CA TYR A 262 8.63 0.31 -1.26
C TYR A 262 9.48 1.44 -1.82
N VAL A 263 10.58 1.09 -2.50
CA VAL A 263 11.53 2.05 -3.08
C VAL A 263 10.83 3.00 -4.05
N LYS A 264 9.95 2.49 -4.92
CA LYS A 264 9.20 3.30 -5.88
C LYS A 264 8.27 4.31 -5.20
N LEU A 265 7.68 3.95 -4.06
CA LEU A 265 6.72 4.80 -3.34
C LEU A 265 7.39 5.79 -2.39
N ALA A 266 8.50 5.39 -1.76
CA ALA A 266 9.14 6.09 -0.66
C ALA A 266 10.36 6.92 -1.07
N SER A 267 11.04 6.63 -2.19
CA SER A 267 12.32 7.28 -2.56
C SER A 267 12.28 8.80 -2.51
N SER A 268 11.15 9.42 -2.91
CA SER A 268 10.98 10.88 -2.86
C SER A 268 11.09 11.42 -1.43
N ILE A 269 10.57 10.70 -0.43
CA ILE A 269 10.52 11.14 0.97
C ILE A 269 11.93 11.21 1.56
N TRP A 270 12.79 10.25 1.20
CA TRP A 270 14.18 10.21 1.64
C TRP A 270 15.05 11.33 1.04
N LEU A 271 14.58 11.96 -0.05
CA LEU A 271 15.22 13.12 -0.69
C LEU A 271 14.68 14.47 -0.24
N GLU A 272 13.55 14.50 0.49
CA GLU A 272 12.88 15.77 0.83
C GLU A 272 13.71 16.64 1.78
N ASP A 273 14.46 16.03 2.71
CA ASP A 273 15.25 16.75 3.71
C ASP A 273 16.72 16.24 3.74
N PRO A 274 17.73 17.12 3.52
CA PRO A 274 19.14 16.79 3.67
C PRO A 274 19.51 16.18 5.04
N SER A 275 18.76 16.52 6.10
CA SER A 275 18.98 15.98 7.44
C SER A 275 18.75 14.47 7.50
N VAL A 276 17.81 13.94 6.71
CA VAL A 276 17.49 12.51 6.63
C VAL A 276 18.65 11.74 6.00
N LEU A 277 19.25 12.28 4.93
CA LEU A 277 20.41 11.67 4.28
C LEU A 277 21.62 11.62 5.20
N SER A 278 21.95 12.74 5.86
CA SER A 278 23.07 12.79 6.81
C SER A 278 22.87 11.84 7.99
N TRP A 279 21.62 11.75 8.48
CA TRP A 279 21.25 10.79 9.52
C TRP A 279 21.42 9.34 9.05
N LEU A 280 20.89 9.00 7.86
CA LEU A 280 21.01 7.66 7.30
C LEU A 280 22.47 7.25 7.09
N GLU A 281 23.31 8.16 6.58
CA GLU A 281 24.75 7.93 6.40
C GLU A 281 25.44 7.62 7.72
N GLY A 282 25.16 8.42 8.76
CA GLY A 282 25.69 8.23 10.10
C GLY A 282 25.33 6.87 10.69
N VAL A 283 24.06 6.48 10.63
CA VAL A 283 23.61 5.19 11.17
C VAL A 283 24.10 4.02 10.33
N THR A 284 24.15 4.17 9.01
CA THR A 284 24.66 3.12 8.11
C THR A 284 26.12 2.81 8.40
N THR A 285 26.96 3.83 8.59
CA THR A 285 28.39 3.65 8.90
C THR A 285 28.61 2.88 10.21
N VAL A 286 27.83 3.20 11.24
CA VAL A 286 27.86 2.49 12.53
C VAL A 286 27.32 1.06 12.41
N THR A 287 26.28 0.86 11.60
CA THR A 287 25.64 -0.45 11.43
C THR A 287 26.53 -1.39 10.61
N VAL A 288 27.16 -0.91 9.54
CA VAL A 288 28.06 -1.70 8.68
C VAL A 288 29.31 -2.14 9.45
N SER A 289 29.87 -1.26 10.30
CA SER A 289 31.03 -1.61 11.13
C SER A 289 30.71 -2.66 12.22
N SER A 290 29.46 -2.70 12.69
CA SER A 290 28.99 -3.65 13.72
C SER A 290 28.27 -4.89 13.15
N PHE A 291 28.12 -5.00 11.83
CA PHE A 291 27.32 -6.03 11.17
C PHE A 291 27.75 -7.46 11.52
N ASN A 292 29.07 -7.69 11.68
CA ASN A 292 29.64 -8.98 12.05
C ASN A 292 29.31 -9.43 13.48
N ASN A 293 28.87 -8.52 14.36
CA ASN A 293 28.53 -8.84 15.75
C ASN A 293 27.11 -9.41 15.88
N PHE A 294 26.29 -9.30 14.84
CA PHE A 294 24.87 -9.72 14.84
C PHE A 294 24.60 -10.94 13.96
N LYS A 295 25.60 -11.81 13.76
CA LYS A 295 25.49 -12.99 12.89
C LYS A 295 24.36 -13.94 13.28
N ASP A 296 24.10 -14.11 14.57
CA ASP A 296 23.04 -14.99 15.07
C ASP A 296 21.64 -14.43 14.77
N GLU A 297 21.44 -13.13 15.01
CA GLU A 297 20.21 -12.40 14.67
C GLU A 297 19.95 -12.46 13.15
N LEU A 298 20.99 -12.23 12.33
CA LEU A 298 20.91 -12.33 10.87
C LEU A 298 20.54 -13.75 10.40
N ALA A 299 21.06 -14.79 11.06
CA ALA A 299 20.75 -16.18 10.73
C ALA A 299 19.31 -16.54 11.09
N GLU A 300 18.79 -16.05 12.21
CA GLU A 300 17.39 -16.19 12.60
C GLU A 300 16.46 -15.48 11.61
N TRP A 301 16.78 -14.26 11.23
CA TRP A 301 15.99 -13.48 10.27
C TRP A 301 15.98 -14.11 8.88
N LYS A 302 17.10 -14.66 8.41
CA LYS A 302 17.13 -15.42 7.15
C LYS A 302 16.22 -16.64 7.18
N LYS A 303 16.11 -17.33 8.31
CA LYS A 303 15.17 -18.46 8.45
C LYS A 303 13.71 -18.01 8.39
N LEU A 304 13.40 -16.82 8.94
CA LEU A 304 12.05 -16.24 8.91
C LEU A 304 11.64 -15.73 7.52
N GLN A 305 12.61 -15.35 6.67
CA GLN A 305 12.39 -14.91 5.29
C GLN A 305 12.19 -16.07 4.31
N VAL A 306 12.67 -17.27 4.65
CA VAL A 306 12.32 -18.50 3.91
C VAL A 306 10.92 -18.88 4.36
N PHE A 307 9.91 -18.46 3.60
CA PHE A 307 8.59 -19.08 3.66
C PHE A 307 8.82 -20.59 3.51
N HIS A 308 8.57 -21.37 4.57
CA HIS A 308 8.37 -22.80 4.37
C HIS A 308 7.24 -22.91 3.35
N ASN A 309 7.54 -23.50 2.20
CA ASN A 309 6.53 -24.14 1.38
C ASN A 309 5.86 -25.16 2.30
N ILE A 310 4.76 -24.77 2.94
CA ILE A 310 3.81 -25.72 3.50
C ILE A 310 2.94 -26.12 2.31
N GLU A 311 3.57 -26.87 1.39
CA GLU A 311 2.89 -27.91 0.65
C GLU A 311 3.26 -29.22 1.37
N ASP A 312 2.26 -30.09 1.48
CA ASP A 312 2.27 -31.44 2.08
C ASP A 312 1.95 -31.55 3.58
N SER A 313 0.63 -31.62 3.87
CA SER A 313 0.04 -32.79 4.55
C SER A 313 -1.45 -32.91 4.27
#